data_AF-A0A1J4RMX4-F1
#
_entry.id   AF-A0A1J4RMX4-F1
#
_cell.length_a   1.000
_cell.length_b   1.000
_cell.length_c   1.000
_cell.angle_alpha   90.00
_cell.angle_beta   90.00
_cell.angle_gamma   90.00
#
_symmetry.space_group_name_H-M   'P 1'
#
loop_
_entity.id
_entity.type
_entity.pdbx_description
1 polymer ?
#
loop_
_entity_poly.entity_id
_entity_poly.type
_entity_poly.pdbx_seq_one_letter_code
_entity_poly.pdbx_strand_id
1 'polypeptide(L)'
;MLLPACATFEGEQPQSASVRAAKACMKNLRQNINDQYQYYIGACTNTGVWMVDQRDAQSGQTLAQYDFVNKMYAGTETGGGFVSVESLGGEVEQNFQITRKNLNAALLAKED
;
A
#
# COMPACT_ATOMS: atom_id res chain seq x y z
N MET A 1 29.11 -45.43 -2.11
CA MET A 1 28.27 -44.51 -1.32
C MET A 1 29.15 -43.41 -0.78
N LEU A 2 28.91 -42.17 -1.20
CA LEU A 2 29.27 -40.91 -0.54
C LEU A 2 28.66 -39.81 -1.43
N LEU A 3 27.39 -39.50 -1.17
CA LEU A 3 26.73 -38.32 -1.74
C LEU A 3 27.25 -37.13 -0.93
N PRO A 4 27.95 -36.15 -1.54
CA PRO A 4 28.45 -35.00 -0.81
C PRO A 4 27.25 -34.17 -0.35
N ALA A 5 27.27 -33.88 0.95
CA ALA A 5 26.26 -33.15 1.68
C ALA A 5 26.33 -31.64 1.45
N CYS A 6 25.20 -31.02 1.79
CA CYS A 6 25.01 -29.63 2.20
C CYS A 6 25.08 -28.57 1.10
N ALA A 7 23.87 -28.13 0.71
CA ALA A 7 23.63 -26.84 0.09
C ALA A 7 24.23 -25.73 0.96
N THR A 8 25.43 -25.28 0.60
CA THR A 8 26.07 -24.09 1.16
C THR A 8 25.55 -22.87 0.43
N PHE A 9 24.40 -22.34 0.86
CA PHE A 9 24.08 -20.91 0.75
C PHE A 9 22.85 -20.59 1.64
N GLU A 10 23.06 -20.38 2.93
CA GLU A 10 22.12 -19.65 3.79
C GLU A 10 22.38 -18.14 3.64
N GLY A 11 22.26 -17.63 2.42
CA GLY A 11 21.99 -16.21 2.20
C GLY A 11 20.51 -16.09 1.92
N GLU A 12 19.77 -15.25 2.66
CA GLU A 12 18.39 -14.91 2.27
C GLU A 12 18.39 -14.59 0.77
N GLN A 13 17.67 -15.39 -0.02
CA GLN A 13 17.52 -15.09 -1.44
C GLN A 13 17.04 -13.64 -1.57
N PRO A 14 17.57 -12.86 -2.53
CA PRO A 14 17.11 -11.49 -2.74
C PRO A 14 15.59 -11.50 -2.90
N GLN A 15 14.89 -10.92 -1.93
CA GLN A 15 13.44 -10.88 -1.97
C GLN A 15 12.99 -10.03 -3.15
N SER A 16 12.01 -10.52 -3.92
CA SER A 16 11.43 -9.74 -5.01
C SER A 16 10.85 -8.43 -4.45
N ALA A 17 10.77 -7.39 -5.29
CA ALA A 17 10.21 -6.10 -4.88
C ALA A 17 8.77 -6.24 -4.32
N SER A 18 7.98 -7.14 -4.89
CA SER A 18 6.62 -7.44 -4.43
C SER A 18 6.60 -8.08 -3.03
N VAL A 19 7.53 -8.99 -2.73
CA VAL A 19 7.63 -9.63 -1.41
C VAL A 19 8.06 -8.61 -0.36
N ARG A 20 9.03 -7.74 -0.68
CA ARG A 20 9.45 -6.64 0.20
C ARG A 20 8.29 -5.68 0.48
N ALA A 21 7.57 -5.26 -0.56
CA ALA A 21 6.40 -4.38 -0.40
C ALA A 21 5.30 -5.02 0.46
N ALA A 22 5.05 -6.32 0.29
CA ALA A 22 4.10 -7.05 1.12
C ALA A 22 4.53 -7.10 2.59
N LYS A 23 5.80 -7.43 2.86
CA LYS A 23 6.38 -7.46 4.22
C LYS A 23 6.32 -6.09 4.89
N ALA A 24 6.73 -5.04 4.17
CA ALA A 24 6.67 -3.66 4.63
C ALA A 24 5.23 -3.25 4.96
N CYS A 25 4.28 -3.56 4.08
CA CYS A 25 2.86 -3.26 4.31
C CYS A 25 2.35 -3.97 5.58
N MET A 26 2.61 -5.27 5.71
CA MET A 26 2.18 -6.06 6.86
C MET A 26 2.79 -5.54 8.18
N LYS A 27 4.05 -5.09 8.18
CA LYS A 27 4.71 -4.46 9.33
C LYS A 27 4.03 -3.16 9.76
N ASN A 28 3.51 -2.40 8.80
CA ASN A 28 2.85 -1.11 9.03
C ASN A 28 1.31 -1.21 8.96
N LEU A 29 0.75 -2.42 9.05
CA LEU A 29 -0.68 -2.62 9.04
C LEU A 29 -1.31 -1.91 10.25
N ARG A 30 -2.41 -1.19 10.04
CA ARG A 30 -3.08 -0.36 11.05
C ARG A 30 -2.22 0.77 11.60
N GLN A 31 -1.22 1.23 10.84
CA GLN A 31 -0.40 2.39 11.16
C GLN A 31 -0.59 3.47 10.11
N ASN A 32 -0.26 4.71 10.49
CA ASN A 32 -0.23 5.82 9.57
C ASN A 32 1.12 5.91 8.85
N ILE A 33 1.07 6.31 7.59
CA ILE A 33 2.22 6.50 6.73
C ILE A 33 2.13 7.90 6.14
N ASN A 34 3.25 8.64 6.20
CA ASN A 34 3.42 10.04 5.77
C ASN A 34 3.00 11.10 6.82
N ASP A 35 3.62 12.28 6.75
CA ASP A 35 3.54 13.37 7.73
C ASP A 35 2.51 14.44 7.35
N GLN A 36 2.36 14.79 6.06
CA GLN A 36 1.43 15.85 5.61
C GLN A 36 -0.04 15.38 5.55
N TYR A 37 -0.27 14.12 5.19
CA TYR A 37 -1.57 13.44 5.25
C TYR A 37 -1.35 12.08 5.88
N GLN A 38 -2.21 11.69 6.82
CA GLN A 38 -2.05 10.42 7.53
C GLN A 38 -2.74 9.32 6.72
N TYR A 39 -1.96 8.54 5.96
CA TYR A 39 -2.48 7.38 5.26
C TYR A 39 -2.48 6.16 6.17
N TYR A 40 -3.66 5.75 6.62
CA TYR A 40 -3.85 4.60 7.49
C TYR A 40 -4.01 3.32 6.68
N ILE A 41 -3.11 2.35 6.87
CA ILE A 41 -3.17 1.08 6.14
C ILE A 41 -4.22 0.16 6.78
N GLY A 42 -5.36 -0.01 6.12
CA GLY A 42 -6.44 -0.91 6.56
C GLY A 42 -6.19 -2.37 6.18
N ALA A 43 -5.63 -2.61 4.99
CA ALA A 43 -5.33 -3.95 4.49
C ALA A 43 -4.13 -3.98 3.54
N CYS A 44 -3.49 -5.15 3.46
CA CYS A 44 -2.37 -5.44 2.58
C CYS A 44 -2.70 -6.62 1.66
N THR A 45 -2.04 -6.65 0.51
CA THR A 45 -1.93 -7.80 -0.37
C THR A 45 -0.54 -8.42 -0.26
N ASN A 46 -0.37 -9.55 -0.93
CA ASN A 46 0.91 -10.17 -1.28
C ASN A 46 1.81 -9.33 -2.21
N THR A 47 1.41 -8.10 -2.56
CA THR A 47 2.21 -7.18 -3.38
C THR A 47 2.31 -5.76 -2.82
N GLY A 48 1.80 -5.49 -1.61
CA GLY A 48 1.81 -4.15 -1.00
C GLY A 48 0.43 -3.69 -0.51
N VAL A 49 0.18 -2.38 -0.49
CA VAL A 49 -1.08 -1.82 0.03
C VAL A 49 -2.32 -2.28 -0.74
N TRP A 50 -3.42 -2.53 -0.01
CA TRP A 50 -4.75 -2.79 -0.57
C TRP A 50 -5.72 -1.67 -0.20
N MET A 51 -6.13 -1.62 1.07
CA MET A 51 -7.12 -0.66 1.58
C MET A 51 -6.41 0.40 2.40
N VAL A 52 -6.66 1.67 2.08
CA VAL A 52 -6.03 2.80 2.76
C VAL A 52 -7.04 3.90 3.01
N ASP A 53 -7.06 4.43 4.23
CA ASP A 53 -7.80 5.65 4.55
C ASP A 53 -6.82 6.84 4.52
N GLN A 54 -7.13 7.88 3.75
CA GLN A 54 -6.49 9.18 3.91
C GLN A 54 -7.21 9.92 5.03
N ARG A 55 -6.49 10.26 6.09
CA ARG A 55 -7.03 10.96 7.25
C ARG A 55 -6.39 12.35 7.39
N ASP A 56 -7.22 13.29 7.82
CA ASP A 56 -6.75 14.60 8.25
C ASP A 56 -5.86 14.44 9.50
N ALA A 57 -4.70 15.09 9.49
CA ALA A 57 -3.70 14.91 10.53
C ALA A 57 -4.10 15.53 11.88
N GLN A 58 -4.99 16.53 11.86
CA GLN A 58 -5.41 17.25 13.07
C GLN A 58 -6.64 16.62 13.72
N SER A 59 -7.66 16.29 12.92
CA SER A 59 -8.95 15.77 13.39
C SER A 59 -9.03 14.25 13.37
N GLY A 60 -8.18 13.56 12.60
CA GLY A 60 -8.28 12.12 12.37
C GLY A 60 -9.47 11.72 11.48
N GLN A 61 -10.22 12.68 10.94
CA GLN A 61 -11.35 12.43 10.06
C GLN A 61 -10.88 11.77 8.76
N THR A 62 -11.62 10.77 8.29
CA THR A 62 -11.36 10.17 6.97
C THR A 62 -11.79 11.13 5.87
N LEU A 63 -10.85 11.53 5.02
CA LEU A 63 -11.04 12.41 3.87
C LEU A 63 -11.34 11.59 2.61
N ALA A 64 -10.67 10.45 2.47
CA ALA A 64 -10.87 9.53 1.36
C ALA A 64 -10.51 8.09 1.75
N GLN A 65 -11.05 7.13 1.02
CA GLN A 65 -10.72 5.72 1.12
C GLN A 65 -10.37 5.16 -0.26
N TYR A 66 -9.29 4.39 -0.30
CA TYR A 66 -8.74 3.79 -1.52
C TYR A 66 -8.81 2.27 -1.40
N ASP A 67 -9.41 1.63 -2.39
CA ASP A 67 -9.35 0.18 -2.61
C ASP A 67 -8.55 -0.11 -3.89
N PHE A 68 -7.25 -0.30 -3.74
CA PHE A 68 -6.34 -0.49 -4.88
C PHE A 68 -6.54 -1.81 -5.63
N VAL A 69 -7.19 -2.80 -5.02
CA VAL A 69 -7.42 -4.11 -5.65
C VAL A 69 -8.68 -4.06 -6.51
N ASN A 70 -9.78 -3.55 -5.93
CA ASN A 70 -11.05 -3.42 -6.65
C ASN A 70 -11.13 -2.15 -7.50
N LYS A 71 -10.09 -1.29 -7.46
CA LYS A 71 -10.03 0.00 -8.15
C LYS A 71 -11.19 0.93 -7.76
N MET A 72 -11.56 0.90 -6.49
CA MET A 72 -12.64 1.72 -5.96
C MET A 72 -12.08 2.88 -5.15
N TYR A 73 -12.74 4.02 -5.23
CA TYR A 73 -12.41 5.23 -4.51
C TYR A 73 -13.65 5.79 -3.84
N ALA A 74 -13.52 6.24 -2.59
CA ALA A 74 -14.54 6.99 -1.88
C ALA A 74 -13.92 8.29 -1.36
N GLY A 75 -14.43 9.43 -1.80
CA GLY A 75 -13.99 10.77 -1.42
C GLY A 75 -15.06 11.82 -1.68
N THR A 76 -14.68 13.10 -1.59
CA THR A 76 -15.61 14.24 -1.76
C THR A 76 -16.33 14.21 -3.12
N GLU A 77 -15.61 13.85 -4.17
CA GLU A 77 -16.07 13.75 -5.57
C GLU A 77 -17.17 12.69 -5.73
N THR A 78 -17.21 11.71 -4.83
CA THR A 78 -18.15 10.59 -4.83
C THR A 78 -19.25 10.72 -3.76
N GLY A 79 -19.26 11.83 -3.00
CA GLY A 79 -20.13 11.97 -1.83
C GLY A 79 -19.83 10.97 -0.71
N GLY A 80 -18.61 10.45 -0.64
CA GLY A 80 -18.16 9.46 0.34
C GLY A 80 -18.55 8.01 0.02
N GLY A 81 -19.17 7.74 -1.13
CA GLY A 81 -19.49 6.38 -1.58
C GLY A 81 -18.38 5.78 -2.45
N PHE A 82 -18.22 4.46 -2.40
CA PHE A 82 -17.28 3.79 -3.31
C PHE A 82 -17.78 3.81 -4.75
N VAL A 83 -16.96 4.40 -5.62
CA VAL A 83 -17.18 4.45 -7.06
C VAL A 83 -15.93 3.92 -7.77
N SER A 84 -16.11 3.29 -8.92
CA SER A 84 -14.99 2.83 -9.75
C SER A 84 -14.15 4.02 -10.18
N VAL A 85 -12.84 3.97 -9.96
CA VAL A 85 -11.95 5.07 -10.33
C VAL A 85 -11.92 5.32 -11.84
N GLU A 86 -12.12 4.26 -12.64
CA GLU A 86 -12.18 4.33 -14.10
C GLU A 86 -13.41 5.14 -14.58
N SER A 87 -14.49 5.14 -13.79
CA SER A 87 -15.68 5.93 -14.09
C SER A 87 -15.55 7.42 -13.71
N LEU A 88 -14.63 7.74 -12.79
CA LEU A 88 -14.32 9.12 -12.42
C LEU A 88 -13.36 9.75 -13.44
N GLY A 89 -12.40 8.96 -13.94
CA GLY A 89 -11.43 9.37 -14.95
C GLY A 89 -10.58 10.57 -14.53
N GLY A 90 -9.89 11.15 -15.52
CA GLY A 90 -9.18 12.43 -15.38
C GLY A 90 -8.14 12.43 -14.26
N GLU A 91 -8.20 13.45 -13.40
CA GLU A 91 -7.25 13.67 -12.32
C GLU A 91 -7.37 12.62 -11.20
N VAL A 92 -8.58 12.15 -10.91
CA VAL A 92 -8.81 11.18 -9.82
C VAL A 92 -8.14 9.84 -10.14
N GLU A 93 -8.29 9.37 -11.38
CA GLU A 93 -7.65 8.12 -11.83
C GLU A 93 -6.12 8.21 -11.79
N GLN A 94 -5.55 9.34 -12.22
CA GLN A 94 -4.11 9.56 -12.16
C GLN A 94 -3.61 9.60 -10.72
N ASN A 95 -4.29 10.36 -9.86
CA ASN A 95 -3.95 10.48 -8.45
C ASN A 95 -4.07 9.13 -7.73
N PHE A 96 -5.04 8.29 -8.08
CA PHE A 96 -5.18 6.95 -7.53
C PHE A 96 -3.94 6.08 -7.79
N GLN A 97 -3.43 6.07 -9.02
CA GLN A 97 -2.22 5.31 -9.37
C GLN A 97 -0.97 5.89 -8.72
N ILE A 98 -0.84 7.21 -8.69
CA ILE A 98 0.27 7.91 -8.03
C ILE A 98 0.28 7.61 -6.53
N THR A 99 -0.87 7.69 -5.86
CA THR A 99 -1.01 7.40 -4.43
C THR A 99 -0.60 5.96 -4.12
N ARG A 100 -1.06 4.97 -4.89
CA ARG A 100 -0.63 3.57 -4.71
C ARG A 100 0.88 3.41 -4.80
N LYS A 101 1.49 4.04 -5.81
CA LYS A 101 2.94 3.98 -6.04
C LYS A 101 3.71 4.62 -4.89
N ASN A 102 3.29 5.82 -4.47
CA ASN A 102 3.95 6.57 -3.41
C ASN A 102 3.85 5.88 -2.06
N LEU A 103 2.70 5.26 -1.74
CA LEU A 103 2.52 4.52 -0.49
C LEU A 103 3.42 3.28 -0.41
N ASN A 104 3.49 2.50 -1.50
CA ASN A 104 4.40 1.35 -1.53
C ASN A 104 5.88 1.78 -1.46
N ALA A 105 6.26 2.91 -2.08
CA ALA A 105 7.61 3.45 -1.95
C ALA A 105 7.92 3.92 -0.51
N ALA A 106 6.97 4.63 0.13
CA ALA A 106 7.13 5.10 1.51
C ALA A 106 7.21 3.95 2.52
N LEU A 107 6.48 2.87 2.28
CA LEU A 107 6.58 1.63 3.07
C LEU A 107 7.97 1.02 3.02
N LEU A 108 8.57 0.94 1.82
CA LEU A 108 9.91 0.40 1.64
C LEU A 108 10.99 1.30 2.26
N ALA A 109 10.84 2.62 2.19
CA ALA A 109 11.76 3.57 2.81
C ALA A 109 11.74 3.55 4.35
N LYS A 110 10.72 2.94 4.98
CA LYS A 110 10.63 2.71 6.44
C LYS A 110 11.24 1.38 6.89
N GLU A 111 11.74 0.54 5.97
CA GLU A 111 12.42 -0.71 6.32
C GLU A 111 13.91 -0.54 6.62
N ASP A 112 14.51 0.59 6.23
CA ASP A 112 15.89 1.00 6.52
C ASP A 112 16.00 1.74 7.87
#